data_AF-A0A9P0EZS0-F1
#
_entry.id   AF-A0A9P0EZS0-F1
#
_cell.length_a   1.000
_cell.length_b   1.000
_cell.length_c   1.000
_cell.angle_alpha   90.00
_cell.angle_beta   90.00
_cell.angle_gamma   90.00
#
_symmetry.space_group_name_H-M   'P 1'
#
loop_
_entity.id
_entity.type
_entity.pdbx_description
1 polymer ?
#
loop_
_entity_poly.entity_id
_entity_poly.type
_entity_poly.pdbx_seq_one_letter_code
_entity_poly.pdbx_strand_id
1 'polypeptide(L)'
;MFMCIVLQVITDSIQAVIKAFFDFRAMLVSDSVWTVGSDTERLQVTREEDLYKQEMTHLETDLTELETTVEELRGNVINRKTRVNMSDVENMALILSKSSKTVADLKLRFPGLQDAMKSFLSQEMDKIVREET
;
A
#
# COMPACT_ATOMS: atom_id res chain seq x y z
N MET A 1 18.81 5.13 -16.78
CA MET A 1 19.17 5.51 -15.40
C MET A 1 18.02 6.22 -14.69
N PHE A 2 17.48 7.32 -15.24
CA PHE A 2 16.40 8.08 -14.60
C PHE A 2 15.13 7.25 -14.29
N MET A 3 14.64 6.45 -15.25
CA MET A 3 13.42 5.65 -15.05
C MET A 3 13.58 4.54 -14.00
N CYS A 4 14.74 3.89 -13.94
CA CYS A 4 15.05 2.90 -12.90
C CYS A 4 15.10 3.54 -11.50
N ILE A 5 15.64 4.77 -11.39
CA ILE A 5 15.67 5.50 -10.11
C ILE A 5 14.25 5.84 -9.65
N VAL A 6 13.41 6.37 -10.55
CA VAL A 6 12.02 6.72 -10.22
C VAL A 6 11.26 5.49 -9.74
N LEU A 7 11.40 4.38 -10.45
CA LEU A 7 10.73 3.14 -10.12
C LEU A 7 11.23 2.57 -8.78
N GLN A 8 12.54 2.57 -8.50
CA GLN A 8 13.07 2.18 -7.20
C GLN A 8 12.51 3.03 -6.05
N VAL A 9 12.46 4.36 -6.22
CA VAL A 9 11.93 5.29 -5.21
C VAL A 9 10.45 5.02 -4.92
N ILE A 10 9.67 4.63 -5.93
CA ILE A 10 8.27 4.27 -5.78
C ILE A 10 8.12 2.93 -5.05
N THR A 11 8.88 1.90 -5.44
CA THR A 11 8.89 0.59 -4.78
C THR A 11 9.28 0.73 -3.30
N ASP A 12 10.35 1.46 -3.00
CA ASP A 12 10.81 1.74 -1.63
C ASP A 12 9.73 2.50 -0.83
N SER A 13 9.06 3.46 -1.47
CA SER A 13 7.95 4.18 -0.85
C SER A 13 6.83 3.25 -0.43
N ILE A 14 6.42 2.32 -1.30
CA ILE A 14 5.32 1.38 -1.03
C ILE A 14 5.70 0.44 0.10
N GLN A 15 6.90 -0.13 0.06
CA GLN A 15 7.42 -0.99 1.12
C GLN A 15 7.43 -0.28 2.47
N ALA A 16 7.79 1.00 2.50
CA ALA A 16 7.75 1.81 3.71
C ALA A 16 6.31 1.97 4.25
N VAL A 17 5.32 2.21 3.38
CA VAL A 17 3.92 2.33 3.83
C VAL A 17 3.36 0.97 4.28
N ILE A 18 3.65 -0.11 3.55
CA ILE A 18 3.26 -1.48 3.93
C ILE A 18 3.84 -1.82 5.30
N LYS A 19 5.13 -1.55 5.51
CA LYS A 19 5.80 -1.78 6.79
C LYS A 19 5.15 -0.97 7.91
N ALA A 20 4.94 0.33 7.71
CA ALA A 20 4.30 1.19 8.69
C ALA A 20 2.88 0.69 9.05
N PHE A 21 2.14 0.22 8.07
CA PHE A 21 0.81 -0.37 8.26
C PHE A 21 0.88 -1.64 9.12
N PHE A 22 1.76 -2.59 8.79
CA PHE A 22 1.89 -3.83 9.55
C PHE A 22 2.43 -3.61 10.96
N ASP A 23 3.41 -2.74 11.15
CA ASP A 23 3.95 -2.39 12.46
C ASP A 23 2.84 -1.78 13.34
N PHE A 24 2.05 -0.85 12.77
CA PHE A 24 0.91 -0.26 13.47
C PHE A 24 -0.14 -1.32 13.83
N ARG A 25 -0.51 -2.19 12.89
CA ARG A 25 -1.48 -3.27 13.15
C ARG A 25 -0.99 -4.27 14.19
N ALA A 26 0.30 -4.64 14.17
CA ALA A 26 0.89 -5.53 15.16
C ALA A 26 0.83 -4.92 16.56
N MET A 27 1.08 -3.60 16.68
CA MET A 27 0.91 -2.86 17.93
C MET A 27 -0.54 -2.91 18.43
N LEU A 28 -1.52 -2.84 17.53
CA LEU A 28 -2.94 -2.93 17.90
C LEU A 28 -3.41 -4.35 18.28
N VAL A 29 -2.82 -5.40 17.70
CA VAL A 29 -3.19 -6.81 17.96
C VAL A 29 -2.52 -7.36 19.22
N SER A 30 -1.45 -6.72 19.69
CA SER A 30 -0.79 -7.08 20.96
C SER A 30 -1.68 -6.87 22.20
N ASP A 31 -2.84 -6.23 22.06
CA ASP A 31 -3.85 -6.05 23.11
C ASP A 31 -5.06 -6.95 22.78
N SER A 32 -5.47 -7.79 23.72
CA SER A 32 -6.56 -8.78 23.59
C SER A 32 -7.96 -8.16 23.58
N VAL A 33 -8.12 -7.01 22.90
CA VAL A 33 -9.28 -6.11 22.95
C VAL A 33 -10.29 -6.38 21.82
N TRP A 34 -9.88 -7.10 20.76
CA TRP A 34 -10.69 -7.29 19.54
C TRP A 34 -11.90 -8.23 19.69
N THR A 35 -12.13 -8.84 20.85
CA THR A 35 -13.23 -9.81 21.05
C THR A 35 -14.49 -9.23 21.67
N VAL A 36 -14.47 -7.95 22.11
CA VAL A 36 -15.59 -7.29 22.77
C VAL A 36 -15.78 -5.93 22.10
N GLY A 37 -16.70 -5.81 21.14
CA GLY A 37 -17.03 -4.49 20.60
C GLY A 37 -18.14 -4.45 19.56
N SER A 38 -18.68 -3.23 19.35
CA SER A 38 -19.82 -2.93 18.47
C SER A 38 -19.53 -3.38 17.02
N ASP A 39 -20.28 -4.38 16.55
CA ASP A 39 -20.05 -5.04 15.24
C ASP A 39 -20.02 -4.06 14.06
N THR A 40 -20.76 -2.94 14.11
CA THR A 40 -20.93 -2.07 12.93
C THR A 40 -19.72 -1.19 12.64
N GLU A 41 -19.16 -0.51 13.65
CA GLU A 41 -18.00 0.37 13.47
C GLU A 41 -16.73 -0.45 13.18
N ARG A 42 -16.61 -1.62 13.83
CA ARG A 42 -15.58 -2.60 13.53
C ARG A 42 -15.62 -3.03 12.06
N LEU A 43 -16.80 -3.41 11.56
CA LEU A 43 -16.96 -3.84 10.18
C LEU A 43 -16.58 -2.73 9.19
N GLN A 44 -16.89 -1.47 9.50
CA GLN A 44 -16.51 -0.35 8.64
C GLN A 44 -14.99 -0.17 8.58
N VAL A 45 -14.32 -0.07 9.75
CA VAL A 45 -12.87 0.13 9.82
C VAL A 45 -12.12 -1.04 9.18
N THR A 46 -12.54 -2.28 9.45
CA THR A 46 -11.95 -3.48 8.82
C THR A 46 -12.16 -3.49 7.31
N ARG A 47 -13.31 -3.06 6.80
CA ARG A 47 -13.55 -2.97 5.35
C ARG A 47 -12.65 -1.93 4.69
N GLU A 48 -12.51 -0.75 5.29
CA GLU A 48 -11.60 0.29 4.80
C GLU A 48 -10.14 -0.18 4.81
N GLU A 49 -9.76 -0.91 5.87
CA GLU A 49 -8.46 -1.57 6.00
C GLU A 49 -8.20 -2.56 4.86
N ASP A 50 -9.17 -3.42 4.55
CA ASP A 50 -9.03 -4.44 3.52
C ASP A 50 -8.95 -3.85 2.11
N LEU A 51 -9.74 -2.81 1.83
CA LEU A 51 -9.64 -2.06 0.56
C LEU A 51 -8.26 -1.41 0.41
N TYR A 52 -7.74 -0.81 1.49
CA TYR A 52 -6.43 -0.19 1.49
C TYR A 52 -5.31 -1.19 1.21
N LYS A 53 -5.34 -2.38 1.85
CA LYS A 53 -4.39 -3.47 1.56
C LYS A 53 -4.50 -3.98 0.14
N GLN A 54 -5.72 -4.17 -0.36
CA GLN A 54 -5.93 -4.66 -1.71
C GLN A 54 -5.30 -3.71 -2.75
N GLU A 55 -5.49 -2.40 -2.57
CA GLU A 55 -4.87 -1.38 -3.44
C GLU A 55 -3.35 -1.39 -3.34
N MET A 56 -2.77 -1.59 -2.14
CA MET A 56 -1.32 -1.75 -1.98
C MET A 56 -0.78 -2.97 -2.72
N THR A 57 -1.43 -4.13 -2.57
CA THR A 57 -1.02 -5.36 -3.24
C THR A 57 -1.14 -5.25 -4.75
N HIS A 58 -2.22 -4.62 -5.25
CA HIS A 58 -2.37 -4.38 -6.69
C HIS A 58 -1.26 -3.47 -7.22
N LEU A 59 -0.96 -2.40 -6.50
CA LEU A 59 0.09 -1.46 -6.86
C LEU A 59 1.50 -2.11 -6.85
N GLU A 60 1.79 -2.94 -5.86
CA GLU A 60 3.03 -3.72 -5.79
C GLU A 60 3.16 -4.69 -6.98
N THR A 61 2.04 -5.32 -7.36
CA THR A 61 1.98 -6.19 -8.54
C THR A 61 2.25 -5.40 -9.83
N ASP A 62 1.54 -4.28 -10.05
CA ASP A 62 1.72 -3.42 -11.23
C ASP A 62 3.18 -2.98 -11.41
N LEU A 63 3.86 -2.66 -10.31
CA LEU A 63 5.26 -2.22 -10.35
C LEU A 63 6.24 -3.35 -10.57
N THR A 64 5.98 -4.54 -10.03
CA THR A 64 6.79 -5.74 -10.30
C THR A 64 6.70 -6.14 -11.77
N GLU A 65 5.52 -6.05 -12.36
CA GLU A 65 5.31 -6.30 -13.79
C GLU A 65 5.99 -5.21 -14.64
N LEU A 66 5.89 -3.95 -14.23
CA LEU A 66 6.58 -2.84 -14.89
C LEU A 66 8.11 -3.00 -14.82
N GLU A 67 8.67 -3.36 -13.67
CA GLU A 67 10.09 -3.71 -13.48
C GLU A 67 10.53 -4.78 -14.46
N THR A 68 9.77 -5.87 -14.53
CA THR A 68 10.04 -6.97 -15.47
C THR A 68 10.05 -6.46 -16.92
N THR A 69 9.06 -5.67 -17.30
CA THR A 69 8.96 -5.08 -18.65
C THR A 69 10.14 -4.14 -18.97
N VAL A 70 10.59 -3.33 -18.00
CA VAL A 70 11.80 -2.49 -18.12
C VAL A 70 13.04 -3.35 -18.38
N GLU A 71 13.20 -4.40 -17.59
CA GLU A 71 14.36 -5.29 -17.68
C GLU A 71 14.39 -6.04 -19.01
N GLU A 72 13.24 -6.51 -19.50
CA GLU A 72 13.11 -7.14 -20.81
C GLU A 72 13.44 -6.17 -21.97
N LEU A 73 12.88 -4.95 -21.95
CA LEU A 73 13.16 -3.94 -22.96
C LEU A 73 14.65 -3.58 -22.99
N ARG A 74 15.28 -3.42 -21.81
CA ARG A 74 16.72 -3.22 -21.71
C ARG A 74 17.50 -4.42 -22.26
N GLY A 75 17.10 -5.65 -21.92
CA GLY A 75 17.72 -6.87 -22.41
C GLY A 75 17.63 -7.01 -23.94
N ASN A 76 16.50 -6.63 -24.55
CA ASN A 76 16.33 -6.63 -25.99
C ASN A 76 17.29 -5.63 -26.68
N VAL A 77 17.41 -4.42 -26.15
CA VAL A 77 18.33 -3.40 -26.70
C VAL A 77 19.78 -3.81 -26.57
N ILE A 78 20.19 -4.31 -25.39
CA ILE A 78 21.59 -4.61 -25.10
C ILE A 78 22.01 -5.95 -25.73
N ASN A 79 21.25 -7.01 -25.48
CA ASN A 79 21.66 -8.37 -25.85
C ASN A 79 21.21 -8.74 -27.26
N ARG A 80 20.05 -8.25 -27.71
CA ARG A 80 19.51 -8.55 -29.05
C ARG A 80 19.74 -7.41 -30.06
N LYS A 81 20.33 -6.29 -29.63
CA LYS A 81 20.64 -5.10 -30.45
C LYS A 81 19.41 -4.53 -31.18
N THR A 82 18.22 -4.71 -30.61
CA THR A 82 16.99 -4.15 -31.17
C THR A 82 16.88 -2.66 -30.84
N ARG A 83 16.16 -1.90 -31.67
CA ARG A 83 15.80 -0.52 -31.33
C ARG A 83 14.72 -0.52 -30.25
N VAL A 84 14.69 0.55 -29.45
CA VAL A 84 13.62 0.78 -28.47
C VAL A 84 12.30 1.04 -29.21
N ASN A 85 11.24 0.36 -28.78
CA ASN A 85 9.88 0.63 -29.23
C ASN A 85 9.28 1.75 -28.38
N MET A 86 8.95 2.87 -29.01
CA MET A 86 8.40 4.04 -28.30
C MET A 86 7.01 3.77 -27.72
N SER A 87 6.21 2.91 -28.34
CA SER A 87 4.89 2.55 -27.79
C SER A 87 5.02 1.81 -26.45
N ASP A 88 6.04 0.97 -26.31
CA ASP A 88 6.30 0.27 -25.04
C ASP A 88 6.73 1.28 -23.97
N VAL A 89 7.60 2.22 -24.32
CA VAL A 89 8.03 3.31 -23.42
C VAL A 89 6.85 4.20 -22.98
N GLU A 90 5.95 4.54 -23.91
CA GLU A 90 4.75 5.34 -23.60
C GLU A 90 3.81 4.58 -22.65
N ASN A 91 3.58 3.29 -22.90
CA ASN A 91 2.79 2.43 -22.01
C ASN A 91 3.42 2.34 -20.62
N MET A 92 4.74 2.15 -20.53
CA MET A 92 5.48 2.13 -19.26
C MET A 92 5.36 3.46 -18.51
N ALA A 93 5.47 4.60 -19.21
CA ALA A 93 5.30 5.92 -18.63
C ALA A 93 3.87 6.14 -18.11
N LEU A 94 2.86 5.62 -18.82
CA LEU A 94 1.46 5.67 -18.39
C LEU A 94 1.23 4.85 -17.11
N ILE A 95 1.73 3.61 -17.06
CA ILE A 95 1.64 2.74 -15.87
C ILE A 95 2.31 3.44 -14.69
N LEU A 96 3.55 3.92 -14.87
CA LEU A 96 4.30 4.63 -13.84
C LEU A 96 3.55 5.86 -13.31
N SER A 97 2.92 6.63 -14.20
CA SER A 97 2.11 7.81 -13.83
C SER A 97 0.90 7.42 -12.98
N LYS A 98 0.22 6.32 -13.33
CA LYS A 98 -0.90 5.79 -12.54
C LYS A 98 -0.44 5.28 -11.18
N SER A 99 0.62 4.47 -11.14
CA SER A 99 1.20 3.94 -9.92
C SER A 99 1.64 5.06 -8.97
N SER A 100 2.29 6.10 -9.49
CA SER A 100 2.71 7.27 -8.70
C SER A 100 1.52 7.99 -8.06
N LYS A 101 0.41 8.13 -8.81
CA LYS A 101 -0.83 8.70 -8.26
C LYS A 101 -1.42 7.83 -7.15
N THR A 102 -1.50 6.52 -7.36
CA THR A 102 -2.01 5.57 -6.36
C THR A 102 -1.19 5.62 -5.07
N VAL A 103 0.14 5.72 -5.16
CA VAL A 103 1.01 5.91 -3.97
C VAL A 103 0.65 7.17 -3.21
N ALA A 104 0.45 8.30 -3.90
CA ALA A 104 0.09 9.55 -3.27
C ALA A 104 -1.27 9.44 -2.56
N ASP A 105 -2.26 8.83 -3.21
CA ASP A 105 -3.60 8.62 -2.67
C ASP A 105 -3.60 7.67 -1.45
N LEU A 106 -2.79 6.62 -1.48
CA LEU A 106 -2.59 5.71 -0.33
C LEU A 106 -1.90 6.44 0.84
N LYS A 107 -0.81 7.17 0.58
CA LYS A 107 -0.11 7.97 1.59
C LYS A 107 -1.02 9.02 2.23
N LEU A 108 -1.90 9.65 1.45
CA LEU A 108 -2.85 10.65 1.95
C LEU A 108 -3.92 10.03 2.85
N ARG A 109 -4.43 8.83 2.51
CA ARG A 109 -5.48 8.15 3.28
C ARG A 109 -4.96 7.43 4.52
N PHE A 110 -3.69 7.01 4.52
CA PHE A 110 -3.12 6.23 5.63
C PHE A 110 -3.30 6.87 7.02
N PRO A 111 -3.03 8.17 7.23
CA PRO A 111 -3.22 8.78 8.54
C PRO A 111 -4.67 8.71 9.03
N GLY A 112 -5.65 8.95 8.15
CA GLY A 112 -7.07 8.88 8.50
C GLY A 112 -7.51 7.47 8.89
N LEU A 113 -7.08 6.45 8.11
CA LEU A 113 -7.33 5.05 8.44
C LEU A 113 -6.65 4.65 9.75
N GLN A 114 -5.40 5.07 9.95
CA GLN A 114 -4.66 4.83 11.18
C GLN A 114 -5.38 5.41 12.40
N ASP A 115 -5.84 6.66 12.33
CA ASP A 115 -6.53 7.33 13.42
C ASP A 115 -7.91 6.71 13.71
N ALA A 116 -8.65 6.29 12.68
CA ALA A 116 -9.91 5.57 12.84
C ALA A 116 -9.70 4.24 13.60
N MET A 117 -8.65 3.48 13.24
CA MET A 117 -8.29 2.24 13.95
C MET A 117 -7.89 2.50 15.41
N LYS A 118 -7.11 3.56 15.70
CA LYS A 118 -6.77 3.94 17.08
C LYS A 118 -8.01 4.33 17.88
N SER A 119 -8.86 5.18 17.31
CA SER A 119 -10.05 5.70 17.98
C SER A 119 -11.03 4.59 18.33
N PHE A 120 -11.28 3.67 17.39
CA PHE A 120 -12.10 2.48 17.64
C PHE A 120 -11.59 1.71 18.85
N LEU A 121 -10.28 1.44 18.92
CA LEU A 121 -9.70 0.71 20.05
C LEU A 121 -9.74 1.47 21.38
N SER A 122 -9.46 2.77 21.39
CA SER A 122 -9.59 3.58 22.61
C SER A 122 -11.03 3.56 23.15
N GLN A 123 -12.03 3.61 22.27
CA GLN A 123 -13.44 3.53 22.67
C GLN A 123 -13.81 2.17 23.24
N GLU A 124 -13.30 1.07 22.66
CA GLU A 124 -13.53 -0.28 23.20
C GLU A 124 -12.80 -0.49 24.55
N MET A 125 -11.57 0.01 24.69
CA MET A 125 -10.83 -0.02 25.96
C MET A 125 -11.60 0.72 27.08
N ASP A 126 -12.14 1.90 26.77
CA ASP A 126 -12.94 2.70 27.72
C ASP A 126 -14.27 2.04 28.11
N LYS A 127 -14.81 1.14 27.27
CA LYS A 127 -16.02 0.35 27.60
C LYS A 127 -15.66 -0.81 28.54
N ILE A 128 -14.61 -1.57 28.22
CA ILE A 128 -14.15 -2.68 29.06
C ILE A 128 -13.78 -2.19 30.47
N VAL A 129 -13.08 -1.07 30.58
CA VAL A 129 -12.72 -0.49 31.90
C VAL A 129 -13.96 -0.10 32.71
N ARG A 130 -15.07 0.29 32.06
CA ARG A 130 -16.33 0.66 32.73
C ARG A 130 -17.21 -0.55 33.08
N GLU A 131 -17.08 -1.66 32.38
CA GLU A 131 -17.84 -2.89 32.66
C GLU A 131 -17.22 -3.72 33.80
N GLU A 132 -15.95 -3.47 34.15
CA GLU A 132 -15.23 -4.12 35.25
C GLU A 132 -15.32 -3.36 36.61
N THR A 133 -16.15 -2.31 36.72
CA THR A 133 -16.37 -1.53 37.96
C THR A 133 -17.82 -1.56 38.44
#